data_AF-A0A2M7KCC5-F1
#
_entry.id   AF-A0A2M7KCC5-F1
#
_cell.length_a   1.000
_cell.length_b   1.000
_cell.length_c   1.000
_cell.angle_alpha   90.00
_cell.angle_beta   90.00
_cell.angle_gamma   90.00
#
_symmetry.space_group_name_H-M   'P 1'
#
loop_
_entity.id
_entity.type
_entity.pdbx_description
1 polymer ?
#
loop_
_entity_poly.entity_id
_entity_poly.type
_entity_poly.pdbx_seq_one_letter_code
_entity_poly.pdbx_strand_id
1 'polypeptide(L)'
;IANNKHIVSPETGVKYKVQIGAYKRYLNVSYFKKLQVTESVSIELNNGLNKYLIGLHSEYKDARDHRVKIWNETPIRDAFVSAYNNGNRITVQEALMIANQKWYQ
;
A
#
# COMPACT_ATOMS: atom_id res chain seq x y z
N ILE A 1 -20.46 26.95 4.10
CA ILE A 1 -19.35 26.59 3.18
C ILE A 1 -18.69 25.31 3.71
N ALA A 2 -18.72 24.25 2.92
CA ALA A 2 -18.64 22.85 3.36
C ALA A 2 -17.26 22.41 3.88
N ASN A 3 -17.26 21.71 5.03
CA ASN A 3 -16.12 20.95 5.53
C ASN A 3 -16.00 19.65 4.73
N ASN A 4 -15.12 19.65 3.71
CA ASN A 4 -14.82 18.47 2.90
C ASN A 4 -13.97 17.48 3.71
N LYS A 5 -14.57 16.80 4.69
CA LYS A 5 -14.01 15.57 5.25
C LYS A 5 -14.08 14.54 4.13
N HIS A 6 -12.93 14.19 3.55
CA HIS A 6 -12.79 12.97 2.76
C HIS A 6 -13.07 11.80 3.70
N ILE A 7 -14.32 11.37 3.79
CA ILE A 7 -14.70 10.14 4.47
C ILE A 7 -14.14 9.03 3.58
N VAL A 8 -12.89 8.64 3.85
CA VAL A 8 -12.36 7.37 3.36
C VAL A 8 -13.33 6.30 3.86
N SER A 9 -14.10 5.72 2.95
CA SER A 9 -14.91 4.55 3.26
C SER A 9 -13.99 3.53 3.95
N PRO A 10 -14.41 2.89 5.06
CA PRO A 10 -13.60 1.86 5.67
C PRO A 10 -13.18 0.88 4.59
N GLU A 11 -11.87 0.68 4.39
CA GLU A 11 -11.40 -0.41 3.53
C GLU A 11 -12.03 -1.68 4.10
N THR A 12 -12.93 -2.36 3.39
CA THR A 12 -13.54 -3.60 3.86
C THR A 12 -12.92 -4.79 3.14
N GLY A 13 -12.73 -5.87 3.89
CA GLY A 13 -12.04 -7.06 3.42
C GLY A 13 -10.53 -6.90 3.31
N VAL A 14 -9.92 -7.87 2.63
CA VAL A 14 -8.48 -7.89 2.39
C VAL A 14 -8.15 -6.96 1.22
N LYS A 15 -7.18 -6.06 1.45
CA LYS A 15 -6.62 -5.14 0.47
C LYS A 15 -5.09 -5.22 0.49
N TYR A 16 -4.48 -4.95 -0.65
CA TYR A 16 -3.04 -4.98 -0.83
C TYR A 16 -2.55 -3.62 -1.33
N LYS A 17 -1.42 -3.15 -0.81
CA LYS A 17 -0.73 -1.94 -1.24
C LYS A 17 0.73 -2.29 -1.54
N VAL A 18 1.42 -1.44 -2.28
CA VAL A 18 2.87 -1.58 -2.50
C VAL A 18 3.59 -0.58 -1.60
N GLN A 19 4.39 -1.07 -0.66
CA GLN A 19 5.26 -0.23 0.15
C GLN A 19 6.54 0.04 -0.64
N ILE A 20 6.86 1.31 -0.86
CA ILE A 20 8.03 1.77 -1.63
C ILE A 20 9.12 2.40 -0.74
N GLY A 21 8.89 2.43 0.57
CA GLY A 21 9.88 2.86 1.54
C GLY A 21 9.33 2.99 2.96
N ALA A 22 10.24 2.98 3.93
CA ALA A 22 9.95 3.23 5.33
C ALA A 22 11.10 4.01 5.97
N TYR A 23 10.80 5.18 6.56
CA TYR A 23 11.82 6.11 7.05
C TYR A 23 11.48 6.63 8.44
N LYS A 24 12.49 6.75 9.32
CA LYS A 24 12.31 7.35 10.67
C LYS A 24 11.87 8.82 10.59
N ARG A 25 12.38 9.55 9.60
CA ARG A 25 12.00 10.94 9.33
C ARG A 25 10.89 11.01 8.30
N TYR A 26 10.14 12.10 8.35
CA TYR A 26 9.20 12.45 7.30
C TYR A 26 9.95 12.89 6.03
N LEU A 27 9.60 12.27 4.91
CA LEU A 27 9.93 12.69 3.55
C LEU A 27 8.67 13.25 2.88
N ASN A 28 8.82 14.37 2.18
CA ASN A 28 7.76 14.91 1.34
C ASN A 28 7.52 13.99 0.13
N VAL A 29 6.26 13.83 -0.30
CA VAL A 29 5.88 12.97 -1.45
C VAL A 29 6.63 13.34 -2.74
N SER A 30 7.04 14.60 -2.91
CA SER A 30 7.88 15.04 -4.04
C SER A 30 9.22 14.30 -4.15
N TYR A 31 9.72 13.71 -3.06
CA TYR A 31 10.89 12.84 -3.09
C TYR A 31 10.66 11.64 -4.04
N PHE A 32 9.50 11.01 -3.97
CA PHE A 32 9.18 9.84 -4.79
C PHE A 32 8.90 10.20 -6.26
N LYS A 33 8.42 11.43 -6.52
CA LYS A 33 8.33 11.95 -7.90
C LYS A 33 9.70 12.02 -8.58
N LYS A 34 10.75 12.41 -7.84
CA LYS A 34 12.14 12.39 -8.35
C LYS A 34 12.65 10.97 -8.63
N LEU A 35 12.05 9.97 -7.98
CA LEU A 35 12.28 8.55 -8.22
C LEU A 35 11.31 7.96 -9.26
N GLN A 36 10.70 8.79 -10.11
CA GLN A 36 9.80 8.35 -11.18
C GLN A 36 8.49 7.69 -10.69
N VAL A 37 8.15 7.81 -9.40
CA VAL A 37 6.83 7.42 -8.90
C VAL A 37 5.84 8.53 -9.23
N THR A 38 5.01 8.29 -10.24
CA THR A 38 4.05 9.28 -10.78
C THR A 38 2.66 9.19 -10.14
N GLU A 39 2.36 8.08 -9.47
CA GLU A 39 1.08 7.87 -8.79
C GLU A 39 1.00 8.51 -7.40
N SER A 40 -0.20 8.47 -6.82
CA SER A 40 -0.44 8.98 -5.47
C SER A 40 0.26 8.12 -4.42
N VAL A 41 1.06 8.79 -3.57
CA VAL A 41 1.73 8.18 -2.42
C VAL A 41 0.97 8.54 -1.15
N SER A 42 0.52 7.51 -0.43
CA SER A 42 -0.05 7.61 0.90
C SER A 42 1.03 7.36 1.97
N ILE A 43 0.86 8.00 3.14
CA ILE A 43 1.82 7.92 4.25
C ILE A 43 1.11 7.35 5.47
N GLU A 44 1.67 6.29 6.04
CA GLU A 44 1.20 5.66 7.27
C GLU A 44 2.31 5.70 8.33
N LEU A 45 2.00 6.15 9.54
CA LEU A 45 2.92 6.07 10.67
C LEU A 45 2.70 4.75 11.41
N ASN A 46 3.73 3.90 11.45
CA ASN A 46 3.65 2.64 12.17
C ASN A 46 5.01 2.29 12.79
N ASN A 47 5.02 2.01 14.10
CA ASN A 47 6.22 1.68 14.89
C ASN A 47 7.36 2.69 14.70
N GLY A 48 7.04 3.99 14.69
CA GLY A 48 8.03 5.07 14.53
C GLY A 48 8.60 5.22 13.12
N LEU A 49 8.03 4.54 12.12
CA LEU A 49 8.41 4.66 10.71
C LEU A 49 7.27 5.28 9.90
N ASN A 50 7.62 6.29 9.11
CA ASN A 50 6.77 6.80 8.04
C ASN A 50 6.89 5.84 6.86
N LYS A 51 5.81 5.07 6.62
CA LYS A 51 5.70 4.12 5.52
C LYS A 51 5.05 4.79 4.34
N TYR A 52 5.62 4.59 3.17
CA TYR A 52 5.16 5.18 1.92
C TYR A 52 4.56 4.09 1.05
N LEU A 53 3.28 4.25 0.73
CA LEU A 53 2.44 3.23 0.15
C LEU A 53 1.76 3.77 -1.11
N ILE A 54 1.69 2.93 -2.13
CA ILE A 54 1.08 3.24 -3.41
C ILE A 54 0.15 2.12 -3.86
N GLY A 55 -0.77 2.45 -4.76
CA GLY A 55 -1.84 1.56 -5.20
C GLY A 55 -2.78 1.10 -4.08
N LEU A 56 -3.87 0.46 -4.49
CA LEU A 56 -4.81 -0.24 -3.64
C LEU A 56 -5.45 -1.35 -4.47
N HIS A 57 -5.20 -2.60 -4.10
CA HIS A 57 -5.55 -3.78 -4.89
C HIS A 57 -6.41 -4.74 -4.07
N SER A 58 -7.39 -5.38 -4.71
CA SER A 58 -8.20 -6.43 -4.08
C SER A 58 -7.55 -7.81 -4.18
N GLU A 59 -6.68 -8.02 -5.16
CA GLU A 59 -5.98 -9.28 -5.39
C GLU A 59 -4.48 -9.14 -5.12
N TYR A 60 -3.89 -10.20 -4.54
CA TYR A 60 -2.45 -10.24 -4.31
C TYR A 60 -1.66 -10.19 -5.62
N LYS A 61 -2.17 -10.84 -6.68
CA LYS A 61 -1.54 -10.90 -7.99
C LYS A 61 -1.35 -9.48 -8.56
N ASP A 62 -2.37 -8.64 -8.50
CA ASP A 62 -2.31 -7.27 -9.02
C ASP A 62 -1.30 -6.42 -8.25
N ALA A 63 -1.27 -6.53 -6.92
CA ALA A 63 -0.27 -5.84 -6.11
C ALA A 63 1.16 -6.32 -6.40
N ARG A 64 1.34 -7.62 -6.63
CA ARG A 64 2.64 -8.22 -7.00
C ARG A 64 3.10 -7.72 -8.36
N ASP A 65 2.23 -7.73 -9.36
CA ASP A 65 2.52 -7.27 -10.71
C ASP A 65 2.81 -5.76 -10.70
N HIS A 66 2.08 -4.99 -9.89
CA HIS A 66 2.36 -3.58 -9.66
C HIS A 66 3.73 -3.34 -9.03
N ARG A 67 4.12 -4.11 -8.02
CA ARG A 67 5.47 -4.04 -7.44
C ARG A 67 6.55 -4.34 -8.48
N VAL A 68 6.33 -5.31 -9.37
CA VAL A 68 7.26 -5.60 -10.48
C VAL A 68 7.38 -4.40 -11.42
N LYS A 69 6.27 -3.73 -11.74
CA LYS A 69 6.28 -2.48 -12.50
C LYS A 69 7.16 -1.42 -11.85
N ILE A 70 7.03 -1.21 -10.53
CA ILE A 70 7.88 -0.27 -9.78
C ILE A 70 9.36 -0.63 -9.91
N TRP A 71 9.71 -1.90 -9.78
CA TRP A 71 11.10 -2.35 -9.96
C TRP A 71 11.63 -2.11 -11.37
N ASN A 72 10.78 -2.19 -12.38
CA ASN A 72 11.21 -2.03 -13.77
C ASN A 72 11.27 -0.55 -14.20
N GLU A 73 10.36 0.29 -13.70
CA GLU A 73 10.15 1.66 -14.19
C GLU A 73 10.74 2.74 -13.29
N THR A 74 11.21 2.39 -12.09
CA THR A 74 11.79 3.35 -11.14
C THR A 74 13.19 2.89 -10.70
N PRO A 75 13.93 3.68 -9.91
CA PRO A 75 15.14 3.22 -9.21
C PRO A 75 14.88 2.39 -7.94
N ILE A 76 13.63 2.23 -7.51
CA ILE A 76 13.27 1.57 -6.24
C ILE A 76 13.33 0.05 -6.43
N ARG A 77 14.13 -0.65 -5.61
CA ARG A 77 14.38 -2.11 -5.73
C ARG A 77 13.93 -2.90 -4.50
N ASP A 78 13.62 -2.22 -3.42
CA ASP A 78 13.20 -2.78 -2.13
C ASP A 78 11.68 -2.68 -1.92
N ALA A 79 10.92 -2.29 -2.95
CA ALA A 79 9.46 -2.24 -2.87
C ALA A 79 8.88 -3.63 -2.60
N PHE A 80 7.85 -3.72 -1.76
CA PHE A 80 7.19 -4.99 -1.42
C PHE A 80 5.69 -4.84 -1.21
N VAL A 81 4.96 -5.95 -1.29
CA VAL A 81 3.50 -5.98 -1.09
C VAL A 81 3.17 -6.01 0.40
N SER A 82 2.34 -5.08 0.85
CA SER A 82 1.74 -5.06 2.18
C SER A 82 0.26 -5.42 2.09
N ALA A 83 -0.27 -6.10 3.11
CA ALA A 83 -1.65 -6.52 3.17
C ALA A 83 -2.37 -5.89 4.37
N TYR A 84 -3.66 -5.63 4.18
CA TYR A 84 -4.54 -5.00 5.15
C TYR A 84 -5.86 -5.76 5.18
N ASN A 85 -6.39 -6.04 6.36
CA ASN A 85 -7.75 -6.54 6.52
C ASN A 85 -8.54 -5.52 7.32
N ASN A 86 -9.59 -4.98 6.71
CA ASN A 86 -10.39 -3.92 7.28
C ASN A 86 -9.56 -2.69 7.73
N GLY A 87 -8.57 -2.30 6.92
CA GLY A 87 -7.62 -1.21 7.24
C GLY A 87 -6.52 -1.57 8.25
N ASN A 88 -6.57 -2.74 8.89
CA ASN A 88 -5.52 -3.19 9.81
C ASN A 88 -4.45 -3.98 9.07
N ARG A 89 -3.18 -3.62 9.26
CA ARG A 89 -2.06 -4.32 8.61
C ARG A 89 -1.95 -5.75 9.12
N ILE A 90 -1.87 -6.70 8.19
CA ILE A 90 -1.67 -8.12 8.44
C ILE A 90 -0.53 -8.65 7.58
N THR A 91 -0.07 -9.86 7.85
CA THR A 91 0.87 -10.55 6.97
C THR A 91 0.18 -10.93 5.65
N VAL A 92 0.97 -11.05 4.59
CA VAL A 92 0.47 -11.55 3.30
C VAL A 92 -0.07 -12.98 3.46
N GLN A 93 0.53 -13.80 4.31
CA GLN A 93 0.04 -15.15 4.59
C GLN A 93 -1.36 -15.13 5.21
N GLU A 94 -1.60 -14.33 6.25
CA GLU A 94 -2.93 -14.17 6.84
C GLU A 94 -3.94 -13.66 5.81
N ALA A 95 -3.54 -12.72 4.96
CA ALA A 95 -4.36 -12.15 3.92
C ALA A 95 -4.81 -13.21 2.89
N LEU A 96 -3.90 -14.09 2.47
CA LEU A 96 -4.19 -15.20 1.57
C LEU A 96 -5.10 -16.24 2.22
N MET A 97 -4.93 -16.52 3.52
CA MET A 97 -5.83 -17.41 4.26
C MET A 97 -7.27 -16.86 4.30
N ILE A 98 -7.45 -15.58 4.63
CA ILE A 98 -8.77 -14.94 4.68
C ILE A 98 -9.39 -14.87 3.27
N ALA A 99 -8.60 -14.52 2.26
CA ALA A 99 -9.08 -14.48 0.88
C ALA A 99 -9.59 -15.85 0.44
N ASN A 100 -8.85 -16.92 0.72
CA ASN A 100 -9.24 -18.28 0.37
C ASN A 100 -10.49 -18.77 1.13
N GLN A 101 -10.65 -18.40 2.41
CA GLN A 101 -11.86 -18.71 3.18
C GLN A 101 -13.12 -18.08 2.59
N LYS A 102 -13.02 -16.86 2.04
CA LYS A 102 -14.17 -16.19 1.39
C LYS A 102 -14.64 -16.87 0.11
N TRP A 103 -13.76 -17.55 -0.62
CA TRP A 103 -14.13 -18.29 -1.84
C TRP A 103 -14.89 -19.59 -1.55
N TYR A 104 -14.84 -20.09 -0.32
CA TYR A 104 -15.49 -21.34 0.10
C TYR A 104 -16.81 -21.12 0.86
N GLN A 105 -17.29 -19.87 0.97
CA GLN A 105 -18.54 -19.51 1.65
C GLN A 105 -19.69 -19.38 0.64
#